data_AF-A0AAN9FZP2-F1
#
_entry.id   AF-A0AAN9FZP2-F1
#
_cell.length_a   1.000
_cell.length_b   1.000
_cell.length_c   1.000
_cell.angle_alpha   90.00
_cell.angle_beta   90.00
_cell.angle_gamma   90.00
#
_symmetry.space_group_name_H-M   'P 1'
#
loop_
_entity.id
_entity.type
_entity.pdbx_description
1 polymer ?
#
loop_
_entity_poly.entity_id
_entity_poly.type
_entity_poly.pdbx_seq_one_letter_code
_entity_poly.pdbx_strand_id
1 'polypeptide(L)'
;MVSTKVLLVAVVVVCVLVETLSAQRSQPNPNRRNRGRNRAGNRTRTAGNRNAGNRNRNASNRNAGNRRRCEEIEVPMCKGLVGYTHTKLPNRFNHTTQLQVYRVLEHLWAMIDRGCSQNFRLLACSLYLPRCAGRGAARGPCRKTCKVTRRVCQASLQQFGYTWPEEFDCNALPKKRCLKQGRHNSCSMDHTQCVDIDLPMCTDLSFRIGMSPNMFGQCNRTEIAMEMEQFRPLVESQCSPKLGLFLCGVYMPWCASREGGLTFPCQEVCSEVREACEPTYRRLTRGLPWPNKLQCHRYPASSNANYTCVMEDDVGAINLP
;
A
#
# COMPACT_ATOMS: atom_id res chain seq x y z
N MET A 1 5.94 0.88 -41.75
CA MET A 1 6.43 -0.10 -40.76
C MET A 1 6.03 0.39 -39.37
N VAL A 2 4.97 -0.16 -38.80
CA VAL A 2 4.52 0.16 -37.44
C VAL A 2 5.36 -0.67 -36.47
N SER A 3 6.00 -0.01 -35.50
CA SER A 3 6.91 -0.65 -34.54
C SER A 3 6.20 -1.72 -33.72
N THR A 4 6.82 -2.90 -33.61
CA THR A 4 6.35 -4.07 -32.84
C THR A 4 6.05 -3.77 -31.37
N LYS A 5 6.60 -2.66 -30.83
CA LYS A 5 6.28 -2.13 -29.48
C LYS A 5 4.87 -1.53 -29.39
N VAL A 6 4.34 -0.95 -30.46
CA VAL A 6 2.98 -0.38 -30.50
C VAL A 6 1.94 -1.50 -30.55
N LEU A 7 2.27 -2.62 -31.20
CA LEU A 7 1.39 -3.78 -31.31
C LEU A 7 1.23 -4.49 -29.94
N LEU A 8 2.29 -4.59 -29.14
CA LEU A 8 2.25 -5.23 -27.82
C LEU A 8 1.45 -4.41 -26.79
N VAL A 9 1.54 -3.08 -26.85
CA VAL A 9 0.74 -2.17 -25.99
C VAL A 9 -0.74 -2.19 -26.39
N ALA A 10 -1.05 -2.28 -27.69
CA ALA A 10 -2.42 -2.41 -28.17
C ALA A 10 -3.08 -3.74 -27.73
N VAL A 11 -2.34 -4.85 -27.73
CA VAL A 11 -2.86 -6.17 -27.30
C VAL A 11 -3.19 -6.20 -25.80
N VAL A 12 -2.37 -5.58 -24.94
CA VAL A 12 -2.64 -5.50 -23.49
C VAL A 12 -3.86 -4.61 -23.19
N VAL A 13 -4.05 -3.50 -23.91
CA VAL A 13 -5.20 -2.62 -23.72
C VAL A 13 -6.50 -3.26 -24.22
N VAL A 14 -6.45 -4.04 -25.31
CA VAL A 14 -7.62 -4.78 -25.82
C VAL A 14 -8.03 -5.91 -24.87
N CYS A 15 -7.10 -6.64 -24.24
CA CYS A 15 -7.43 -7.65 -23.24
C CYS A 15 -8.15 -7.08 -22.01
N VAL A 16 -7.71 -5.92 -21.51
CA VAL A 16 -8.34 -5.26 -20.34
C VAL A 16 -9.75 -4.73 -20.66
N LEU A 17 -10.01 -4.33 -21.90
CA LEU A 17 -11.33 -3.87 -22.33
C LEU A 17 -12.32 -5.03 -22.60
N VAL A 18 -11.84 -6.20 -23.03
CA VAL A 18 -12.70 -7.38 -23.25
C VAL A 18 -13.16 -8.03 -21.93
N GLU A 19 -12.32 -8.00 -20.90
CA GLU A 19 -12.69 -8.53 -19.57
C GLU A 19 -13.74 -7.66 -18.85
N THR A 20 -13.72 -6.33 -19.06
CA THR A 20 -14.69 -5.41 -18.45
C THR A 20 -16.08 -5.47 -19.10
N LEU A 21 -16.17 -5.80 -20.40
CA LEU A 21 -17.46 -5.98 -21.10
C LEU A 21 -18.14 -7.32 -20.80
N SER A 22 -17.37 -8.34 -20.40
CA SER A 22 -17.89 -9.67 -20.08
C SER A 22 -18.52 -9.74 -18.67
N ALA A 23 -18.15 -8.83 -17.77
CA ALA A 23 -18.63 -8.80 -16.38
C ALA A 23 -19.98 -8.07 -16.18
N GLN A 24 -20.54 -7.40 -17.20
CA GLN A 24 -21.84 -6.70 -17.10
C GLN A 24 -23.06 -7.56 -17.49
N ARG A 25 -22.88 -8.82 -17.90
CA ARG A 25 -23.98 -9.66 -18.41
C ARG A 25 -24.68 -10.53 -17.37
N SER A 26 -24.31 -10.46 -16.09
CA SER A 26 -24.80 -11.37 -15.04
C SER A 26 -25.21 -10.64 -13.76
N GLN A 27 -26.16 -9.69 -13.87
CA GLN A 27 -26.99 -9.27 -12.72
C GLN A 27 -28.47 -9.56 -12.99
N PRO A 28 -29.19 -10.25 -12.07
CA PRO A 28 -30.62 -10.49 -12.22
C PRO A 28 -31.46 -9.24 -11.91
N ASN A 29 -32.47 -9.02 -12.75
CA ASN A 29 -33.40 -7.89 -12.74
C ASN A 29 -34.26 -7.83 -11.44
N PRO A 30 -34.31 -6.68 -10.72
CA PRO A 30 -34.97 -6.58 -9.41
C PRO A 30 -36.50 -6.49 -9.44
N ASN A 31 -37.16 -6.56 -10.61
CA ASN A 31 -38.61 -6.38 -10.74
C ASN A 31 -39.39 -7.67 -11.07
N ARG A 32 -39.19 -8.74 -10.29
CA ARG A 32 -40.08 -9.92 -10.33
C ARG A 32 -40.79 -10.12 -9.00
N ARG A 33 -41.99 -9.55 -8.88
CA ARG A 33 -42.96 -9.81 -7.80
C ARG A 33 -43.32 -11.29 -7.78
N ASN A 34 -42.84 -12.03 -6.79
CA ASN A 34 -43.33 -13.38 -6.49
C ASN A 34 -44.69 -13.30 -5.76
N ARG A 35 -45.76 -13.63 -6.47
CA ARG A 35 -47.05 -14.02 -5.89
C ARG A 35 -46.90 -15.43 -5.31
N GLY A 36 -46.60 -15.53 -4.02
CA GLY A 36 -46.66 -16.78 -3.26
C GLY A 36 -48.08 -17.07 -2.77
N ARG A 37 -48.64 -18.19 -3.22
CA ARG A 37 -49.88 -18.82 -2.72
C ARG A 37 -49.70 -19.22 -1.25
N ASN A 38 -50.55 -18.71 -0.36
CA ASN A 38 -50.73 -19.27 0.98
C ASN A 38 -51.90 -20.26 0.95
N ARG A 39 -51.59 -21.53 1.22
CA ARG A 39 -52.56 -22.58 1.61
C ARG A 39 -52.75 -22.54 3.12
N ALA A 40 -54.01 -22.74 3.52
CA ALA A 40 -54.52 -22.66 4.89
C ALA A 40 -54.30 -23.95 5.72
N GLY A 41 -54.45 -23.81 7.04
CA GLY A 41 -54.59 -24.87 8.05
C GLY A 41 -53.28 -25.10 8.85
N ASN A 42 -53.23 -25.08 10.18
CA ASN A 42 -54.25 -25.40 11.17
C ASN A 42 -53.95 -24.75 12.54
N ARG A 43 -55.01 -24.62 13.34
CA ARG A 43 -55.08 -24.00 14.69
C ARG A 43 -54.39 -24.83 15.77
N THR A 44 -53.85 -24.15 16.78
CA THR A 44 -54.17 -24.39 18.21
C THR A 44 -53.89 -23.14 19.04
N ARG A 45 -54.90 -22.75 19.85
CA ARG A 45 -54.92 -21.64 20.82
C ARG A 45 -54.25 -22.08 22.12
N THR A 46 -53.44 -21.21 22.71
CA THR A 46 -53.35 -21.05 24.17
C THR A 46 -53.03 -19.60 24.53
N ALA A 47 -53.57 -19.18 25.67
CA ALA A 47 -53.90 -17.80 26.04
C ALA A 47 -52.85 -17.12 26.93
N GLY A 48 -52.98 -15.79 27.06
CA GLY A 48 -52.30 -14.94 28.06
C GLY A 48 -50.92 -14.44 27.58
N ASN A 49 -50.49 -13.19 27.73
CA ASN A 49 -50.87 -12.15 28.67
C ASN A 49 -50.48 -10.77 28.09
N ARG A 50 -51.23 -9.73 28.44
CA ARG A 50 -51.01 -8.33 28.01
C ARG A 50 -49.94 -7.69 28.90
N ASN A 51 -48.95 -7.03 28.30
CA ASN A 51 -48.44 -5.69 28.67
C ASN A 51 -47.06 -5.44 28.02
N ALA A 52 -47.04 -4.59 27.00
CA ALA A 52 -45.80 -4.05 26.42
C ALA A 52 -45.99 -2.56 26.12
N GLY A 53 -46.11 -1.76 27.18
CA GLY A 53 -45.88 -0.33 27.13
C GLY A 53 -44.46 -0.05 27.63
N ASN A 54 -43.54 0.25 26.72
CA ASN A 54 -42.59 1.38 26.77
C ASN A 54 -41.52 1.17 25.67
N ARG A 55 -41.75 1.71 24.46
CA ARG A 55 -40.75 1.70 23.38
C ARG A 55 -39.70 2.75 23.67
N ASN A 56 -38.56 2.25 24.12
CA ASN A 56 -37.27 2.91 24.29
C ASN A 56 -36.82 3.59 22.98
N ARG A 57 -37.17 4.87 22.79
CA ARG A 57 -36.59 5.75 21.78
C ARG A 57 -35.18 6.15 22.25
N ASN A 58 -34.14 5.35 21.97
CA ASN A 58 -32.74 5.82 21.91
C ASN A 58 -31.75 4.71 21.50
N ALA A 59 -32.04 3.99 20.41
CA ALA A 59 -31.10 3.01 19.84
C ALA A 59 -30.36 3.52 18.58
N SER A 60 -30.43 4.82 18.26
CA SER A 60 -29.87 5.36 17.00
C SER A 60 -28.57 6.18 17.16
N ASN A 61 -28.02 6.34 18.37
CA ASN A 61 -26.97 7.35 18.60
C ASN A 61 -25.63 6.85 19.16
N ARG A 62 -25.36 5.53 19.16
CA ARG A 62 -24.07 5.00 19.65
C ARG A 62 -22.98 4.87 18.57
N ASN A 63 -23.31 4.88 17.28
CA ASN A 63 -22.34 4.74 16.19
C ASN A 63 -21.85 6.06 15.56
N ALA A 64 -22.43 7.21 15.92
CA ALA A 64 -21.97 8.52 15.44
C ALA A 64 -20.79 9.10 16.25
N GLY A 65 -20.54 8.58 17.46
CA GLY A 65 -19.53 9.09 18.39
C GLY A 65 -18.08 8.72 18.04
N ASN A 66 -17.86 7.70 17.20
CA ASN A 66 -16.51 7.21 16.89
C ASN A 66 -15.89 7.89 15.64
N ARG A 67 -16.70 8.53 14.78
CA ARG A 67 -16.28 9.25 13.56
C ARG A 67 -15.53 10.57 13.80
N ARG A 68 -15.18 10.90 15.05
CA ARG A 68 -14.58 12.19 15.45
C ARG A 68 -13.20 12.06 16.09
N ARG A 69 -12.70 10.84 16.29
CA ARG A 69 -11.44 10.61 17.02
C ARG A 69 -10.28 10.44 16.04
N CYS A 70 -9.09 10.81 16.50
CA CYS A 70 -7.87 10.49 15.79
C CYS A 70 -7.70 8.97 15.79
N GLU A 71 -7.26 8.42 14.67
CA GLU A 71 -6.86 7.03 14.56
C GLU A 71 -5.39 6.95 14.15
N GLU A 72 -4.69 5.92 14.60
CA GLU A 72 -3.32 5.65 14.19
C GLU A 72 -3.28 5.25 12.71
N ILE A 73 -2.26 5.72 11.99
CA ILE A 73 -2.07 5.37 10.58
C ILE A 73 -1.60 3.92 10.48
N GLU A 74 -2.36 3.08 9.76
CA GLU A 74 -2.02 1.69 9.47
C GLU A 74 -1.53 1.51 8.02
N VAL A 75 -1.75 2.49 7.15
CA VAL A 75 -1.34 2.40 5.73
C VAL A 75 0.20 2.36 5.65
N PRO A 76 0.82 1.26 5.19
CA PRO A 76 2.27 1.04 5.33
C PRO A 76 3.15 2.12 4.69
N MET A 77 2.72 2.69 3.57
CA MET A 77 3.47 3.77 2.90
C MET A 77 3.46 5.11 3.64
N CYS A 78 2.65 5.24 4.68
CA CYS A 78 2.49 6.47 5.44
C CYS A 78 2.88 6.27 6.91
N LYS A 79 2.57 5.12 7.50
CA LYS A 79 2.89 4.79 8.89
C LYS A 79 4.39 4.94 9.12
N GLY A 80 4.80 5.74 10.10
CA GLY A 80 6.21 6.00 10.42
C GLY A 80 7.03 6.79 9.37
N LEU A 81 6.53 6.96 8.14
CA LEU A 81 7.27 7.56 7.03
C LEU A 81 6.90 9.02 6.75
N VAL A 82 5.92 9.55 7.47
CA VAL A 82 5.56 10.97 7.45
C VAL A 82 5.66 11.54 8.87
N GLY A 83 5.86 12.85 8.99
CA GLY A 83 6.09 13.53 10.29
C GLY A 83 4.88 13.60 11.24
N TYR A 84 3.98 12.63 11.18
CA TYR A 84 2.83 12.45 12.07
C TYR A 84 2.33 11.00 12.03
N THR A 85 1.76 10.53 13.14
CA THR A 85 1.33 9.13 13.31
C THR A 85 -0.18 8.94 13.31
N HIS A 86 -0.96 10.02 13.42
CA HIS A 86 -2.41 9.96 13.57
C HIS A 86 -3.14 10.73 12.49
N THR A 87 -4.22 10.13 11.97
CA THR A 87 -5.12 10.71 10.98
C THR A 87 -6.54 10.87 11.52
N LYS A 88 -7.40 11.52 10.73
CA LYS A 88 -8.82 11.70 11.02
C LYS A 88 -9.60 11.57 9.72
N LEU A 89 -10.45 10.54 9.66
CA LEU A 89 -11.37 10.30 8.54
C LEU A 89 -12.81 10.73 8.92
N PRO A 90 -13.65 11.13 7.95
CA PRO A 90 -13.41 11.09 6.51
C PRO A 90 -12.43 12.15 6.00
N ASN A 91 -11.70 11.82 4.93
CA ASN A 91 -10.85 12.79 4.22
C ASN A 91 -11.67 13.64 3.24
N ARG A 92 -11.02 14.57 2.53
CA ARG A 92 -11.66 15.48 1.55
C ARG A 92 -12.30 14.76 0.34
N PHE A 93 -12.03 13.48 0.18
CA PHE A 93 -12.56 12.61 -0.88
C PHE A 93 -13.61 11.63 -0.33
N ASN A 94 -14.10 11.86 0.89
CA ASN A 94 -15.12 11.04 1.57
C ASN A 94 -14.70 9.58 1.87
N HIS A 95 -13.42 9.24 1.79
CA HIS A 95 -12.97 7.94 2.30
C HIS A 95 -13.12 7.92 3.82
N THR A 96 -13.82 6.92 4.34
CA THR A 96 -14.19 6.79 5.76
C THR A 96 -13.34 5.76 6.50
N THR A 97 -12.58 4.95 5.78
CA THR A 97 -11.69 3.93 6.35
C THR A 97 -10.30 3.99 5.71
N GLN A 98 -9.30 3.55 6.46
CA GLN A 98 -7.94 3.46 5.93
C GLN A 98 -7.78 2.39 4.84
N LEU A 99 -8.63 1.35 4.81
CA LEU A 99 -8.66 0.39 3.70
C LEU A 99 -9.09 1.04 2.37
N GLN A 100 -10.07 1.95 2.41
CA GLN A 100 -10.45 2.71 1.21
C GLN A 100 -9.29 3.60 0.74
N VAL A 101 -8.60 4.25 1.68
CA VAL A 101 -7.43 5.07 1.37
C VAL A 101 -6.27 4.22 0.83
N TYR A 102 -6.00 3.06 1.44
CA TYR A 102 -4.98 2.12 1.01
C TYR A 102 -5.14 1.78 -0.46
N ARG A 103 -6.35 1.38 -0.90
CA ARG A 103 -6.61 1.00 -2.30
C ARG A 103 -6.29 2.11 -3.29
N VAL A 104 -6.48 3.38 -2.90
CA VAL A 104 -6.12 4.52 -3.75
C VAL A 104 -4.62 4.72 -3.77
N LEU A 105 -4.00 4.81 -2.58
CA LEU A 105 -2.59 5.09 -2.47
C LEU A 105 -1.71 3.94 -3.00
N GLU A 106 -2.20 2.71 -2.94
CA GLU A 106 -1.57 1.50 -3.48
C GLU A 106 -1.12 1.68 -4.94
N HIS A 107 -1.95 2.30 -5.78
CA HIS A 107 -1.62 2.58 -7.17
C HIS A 107 -0.56 3.68 -7.34
N LEU A 108 -0.38 4.52 -6.32
CA LEU A 108 0.62 5.59 -6.31
C LEU A 108 2.01 5.10 -5.87
N TRP A 109 2.15 3.85 -5.39
CA TRP A 109 3.44 3.29 -4.95
C TRP A 109 4.48 3.38 -6.05
N ALA A 110 4.14 2.97 -7.27
CA ALA A 110 5.06 3.06 -8.41
C ALA A 110 5.57 4.49 -8.67
N MET A 111 4.82 5.53 -8.26
CA MET A 111 5.25 6.92 -8.35
C MET A 111 6.08 7.38 -7.15
N ILE A 112 5.78 6.89 -5.96
CA ILE A 112 6.58 7.14 -4.74
C ILE A 112 7.94 6.48 -4.85
N ASP A 113 7.96 5.22 -5.30
CA ASP A 113 9.14 4.37 -5.47
C ASP A 113 10.12 4.93 -6.50
N ARG A 114 9.66 5.80 -7.40
CA ARG A 114 10.53 6.50 -8.36
C ARG A 114 11.42 7.54 -7.70
N GLY A 115 11.17 7.91 -6.44
CA GLY A 115 11.97 8.87 -5.72
C GLY A 115 11.97 10.29 -6.30
N CYS A 116 11.06 10.61 -7.24
CA CYS A 116 11.05 11.90 -7.95
C CYS A 116 10.95 13.08 -6.97
N SER A 117 10.35 12.90 -5.80
CA SER A 117 10.43 13.85 -4.70
C SER A 117 10.21 13.16 -3.36
N GLN A 118 11.09 13.43 -2.39
CA GLN A 118 10.88 13.03 -0.99
C GLN A 118 9.60 13.63 -0.37
N ASN A 119 9.06 14.71 -0.98
CA ASN A 119 7.79 15.29 -0.57
C ASN A 119 6.57 14.67 -1.26
N PHE A 120 6.74 13.77 -2.24
CA PHE A 120 5.61 13.12 -2.90
C PHE A 120 4.87 12.20 -1.93
N ARG A 121 5.60 11.40 -1.13
CA ARG A 121 4.99 10.61 -0.05
C ARG A 121 4.21 11.49 0.93
N LEU A 122 4.83 12.57 1.43
CA LEU A 122 4.13 13.53 2.31
C LEU A 122 2.88 14.11 1.63
N LEU A 123 2.96 14.51 0.37
CA LEU A 123 1.84 15.06 -0.39
C LEU A 123 0.70 14.05 -0.49
N ALA A 124 0.97 12.85 -0.98
CA ALA A 124 -0.03 11.79 -1.16
C ALA A 124 -0.63 11.36 0.18
N CYS A 125 0.21 11.00 1.15
CA CYS A 125 -0.25 10.58 2.48
C CYS A 125 -1.07 11.66 3.18
N SER A 126 -0.68 12.94 3.12
CA SER A 126 -1.45 13.99 3.79
C SER A 126 -2.70 14.46 3.05
N LEU A 127 -2.83 14.19 1.75
CA LEU A 127 -4.07 14.39 1.01
C LEU A 127 -5.14 13.38 1.45
N TYR A 128 -4.77 12.10 1.57
CA TYR A 128 -5.72 11.01 1.86
C TYR A 128 -5.82 10.64 3.35
N LEU A 129 -4.74 10.81 4.12
CA LEU A 129 -4.67 10.60 5.57
C LEU A 129 -4.23 11.91 6.24
N PRO A 130 -5.06 12.96 6.25
CA PRO A 130 -4.67 14.26 6.78
C PRO A 130 -4.32 14.15 8.28
N ARG A 131 -3.33 14.93 8.72
CA ARG A 131 -2.85 14.89 10.11
C ARG A 131 -3.96 15.27 11.08
N CYS A 132 -4.19 14.44 12.09
CA CYS A 132 -5.13 14.76 13.15
C CYS A 132 -4.66 15.95 13.99
N ALA A 133 -5.57 16.86 14.33
CA ALA A 133 -5.32 18.01 15.21
C ALA A 133 -6.22 17.94 16.46
N GLY A 134 -6.39 16.75 17.03
CA GLY A 134 -7.31 16.49 18.15
C GLY A 134 -8.75 16.86 17.78
N ARG A 135 -9.32 17.85 18.46
CA ARG A 135 -10.67 18.37 18.18
C ARG A 135 -10.74 19.26 16.92
N GLY A 136 -9.60 19.77 16.45
CA GLY A 136 -9.54 20.66 15.28
C GLY A 136 -9.80 19.96 13.94
N ALA A 137 -9.81 20.77 12.88
CA ALA A 137 -9.81 20.28 11.51
C ALA A 137 -8.48 19.55 11.20
N ALA A 138 -8.58 18.42 10.50
CA ALA A 138 -7.40 17.69 10.05
C ALA A 138 -6.58 18.55 9.08
N ARG A 139 -5.26 18.40 9.12
CA ARG A 139 -4.33 19.24 8.35
C ARG A 139 -3.76 18.44 7.18
N GLY A 140 -4.11 18.84 5.97
CA GLY A 140 -3.50 18.34 4.74
C GLY A 140 -2.24 19.11 4.32
N PRO A 141 -1.72 18.89 3.11
CA PRO A 141 -0.52 19.54 2.61
C PRO A 141 -0.77 21.00 2.23
N CYS A 142 0.29 21.81 2.33
CA CYS A 142 0.24 23.18 1.83
C CYS A 142 0.28 23.22 0.31
N ARG A 143 -0.37 24.23 -0.28
CA ARG A 143 -0.27 24.56 -1.71
C ARG A 143 1.18 24.65 -2.20
N LYS A 144 2.06 25.27 -1.40
CA LYS A 144 3.50 25.38 -1.73
C LYS A 144 4.15 24.00 -1.82
N THR A 145 3.91 23.11 -0.85
CA THR A 145 4.40 21.72 -0.85
C THR A 145 3.97 21.01 -2.13
N CYS A 146 2.67 21.06 -2.47
CA CYS A 146 2.15 20.45 -3.70
C CYS A 146 2.80 21.01 -4.97
N LYS A 147 2.90 22.34 -5.12
CA LYS A 147 3.50 22.96 -6.31
C LYS A 147 4.98 22.66 -6.46
N VAL A 148 5.72 22.52 -5.36
CA VAL A 148 7.12 22.08 -5.40
C VAL A 148 7.19 20.64 -5.85
N THR A 149 6.47 19.73 -5.19
CA THR A 149 6.44 18.30 -5.56
C THR A 149 6.04 18.10 -7.02
N ARG A 150 4.98 18.76 -7.50
CA ARG A 150 4.53 18.69 -8.89
C ARG A 150 5.63 19.10 -9.86
N ARG A 151 6.32 20.22 -9.62
CA ARG A 151 7.39 20.69 -10.51
C ARG A 151 8.53 19.67 -10.65
N VAL A 152 8.89 18.98 -9.56
CA VAL A 152 9.96 17.98 -9.60
C VAL A 152 9.48 16.67 -10.24
N CYS A 153 8.28 16.20 -9.91
CA CYS A 153 7.79 14.90 -10.37
C CYS A 153 7.10 14.91 -11.74
N GLN A 154 6.56 16.03 -12.20
CA GLN A 154 5.69 16.06 -13.39
C GLN A 154 6.42 15.57 -14.65
N ALA A 155 7.68 15.98 -14.86
CA ALA A 155 8.46 15.54 -16.02
C ALA A 155 8.71 14.02 -15.97
N SER A 156 9.09 13.48 -14.81
CA SER A 156 9.29 12.05 -14.61
C SER A 156 8.01 11.26 -14.85
N LEU A 157 6.85 11.75 -14.41
CA LEU A 157 5.57 11.08 -14.65
C LEU A 157 5.19 11.02 -16.13
N GLN A 158 5.39 12.13 -16.85
CA GLN A 158 5.09 12.22 -18.28
C GLN A 158 5.92 11.25 -19.11
N GLN A 159 7.18 11.00 -18.73
CA GLN A 159 8.05 10.02 -19.40
C GLN A 159 7.44 8.60 -19.43
N PHE A 160 6.61 8.26 -18.45
CA PHE A 160 5.96 6.95 -18.36
C PHE A 160 4.48 6.98 -18.75
N GLY A 161 4.05 8.05 -19.43
CA GLY A 161 2.66 8.20 -19.90
C GLY A 161 1.67 8.59 -18.81
N TYR A 162 2.13 8.99 -17.61
CA TYR A 162 1.25 9.44 -16.53
C TYR A 162 1.10 10.96 -16.55
N THR A 163 -0.13 11.43 -16.41
CA THR A 163 -0.44 12.84 -16.16
C THR A 163 -0.49 13.14 -14.67
N TRP A 164 -0.30 14.41 -14.29
CA TRP A 164 -0.49 14.82 -12.90
C TRP A 164 -1.97 14.60 -12.51
N PRO A 165 -2.27 13.85 -11.44
CA PRO A 165 -3.65 13.53 -11.07
C PRO A 165 -4.48 14.77 -10.75
N GLU A 166 -5.75 14.78 -11.17
CA GLU A 166 -6.66 15.91 -10.90
C GLU A 166 -6.96 16.05 -9.41
N GLU A 167 -6.97 14.94 -8.67
CA GLU A 167 -7.13 14.89 -7.21
C GLU A 167 -5.98 15.63 -6.49
N PHE A 168 -4.85 15.83 -7.18
CA PHE A 168 -3.67 16.53 -6.69
C PHE A 168 -3.66 18.00 -7.13
N ASP A 169 -4.83 18.62 -7.39
CA ASP A 169 -4.91 20.05 -7.68
C ASP A 169 -4.35 20.90 -6.52
N CYS A 170 -3.18 21.47 -6.75
CA CYS A 170 -2.52 22.32 -5.78
C CYS A 170 -3.29 23.61 -5.48
N ASN A 171 -4.14 24.10 -6.38
CA ASN A 171 -4.89 25.33 -6.17
C ASN A 171 -5.99 25.14 -5.12
N ALA A 172 -6.59 23.96 -5.06
CA ALA A 172 -7.53 23.54 -4.02
C ALA A 172 -6.91 23.28 -2.63
N LEU A 173 -5.62 23.61 -2.42
CA LEU A 173 -4.93 23.44 -1.13
C LEU A 173 -4.73 24.77 -0.38
N PRO A 174 -4.72 24.73 0.97
CA PRO A 174 -4.55 25.91 1.81
C PRO A 174 -3.10 26.44 1.77
N LYS A 175 -2.95 27.74 2.08
CA LYS A 175 -1.64 28.41 2.22
C LYS A 175 -1.09 28.36 3.67
N LYS A 176 -1.96 28.30 4.68
CA LYS A 176 -1.61 28.36 6.12
C LYS A 176 -2.24 27.18 6.87
N ARG A 177 -1.73 26.88 8.08
CA ARG A 177 -2.21 25.78 8.97
C ARG A 177 -2.23 24.40 8.26
N CYS A 178 -1.19 24.11 7.50
CA CYS A 178 -1.05 22.92 6.65
C CYS A 178 0.37 22.33 6.78
N LEU A 179 0.57 21.14 6.23
CA LEU A 179 1.85 20.44 6.27
C LEU A 179 2.80 20.98 5.19
N LYS A 180 3.95 21.46 5.65
CA LYS A 180 5.03 22.00 4.81
C LYS A 180 5.97 20.87 4.38
N GLN A 181 6.66 21.08 3.27
CA GLN A 181 7.73 20.20 2.79
C GLN A 181 8.77 19.90 3.88
N GLY A 182 9.29 18.67 3.89
CA GLY A 182 10.42 18.26 4.72
C GLY A 182 11.75 18.80 4.18
N ARG A 183 12.83 18.60 4.94
CA ARG A 183 14.20 18.81 4.44
C ARG A 183 14.47 17.78 3.32
N HIS A 184 15.01 18.26 2.21
CA HIS A 184 15.38 17.45 1.05
C HIS A 184 16.79 16.89 1.24
N ASN A 185 16.94 15.57 1.22
CA ASN A 185 18.24 14.92 1.06
C ASN A 185 18.34 14.47 -0.41
N SER A 186 18.84 15.33 -1.30
CA SER A 186 19.02 14.92 -2.71
C SER A 186 20.03 13.77 -2.79
N CYS A 187 19.64 12.64 -3.37
CA CYS A 187 20.55 11.55 -3.72
C CYS A 187 20.47 11.30 -5.22
N SER A 188 21.58 10.81 -5.79
CA SER A 188 21.59 10.38 -7.18
C SER A 188 20.72 9.13 -7.33
N MET A 189 19.83 9.11 -8.32
CA MET A 189 19.05 7.91 -8.69
C MET A 189 19.84 6.97 -9.61
N ASP A 190 21.17 7.10 -9.60
CA ASP A 190 22.05 6.21 -10.33
C ASP A 190 22.24 4.93 -9.50
N HIS A 191 21.55 3.86 -9.89
CA HIS A 191 21.63 2.53 -9.25
C HIS A 191 22.95 1.84 -9.60
N THR A 192 24.06 2.52 -9.38
CA THR A 192 25.43 2.07 -9.65
C THR A 192 26.25 1.91 -8.37
N GLN A 193 25.71 2.36 -7.22
CA GLN A 193 26.42 2.36 -5.95
C GLN A 193 26.00 1.19 -5.07
N CYS A 194 26.93 0.26 -4.89
CA CYS A 194 26.83 -0.80 -3.89
C CYS A 194 27.38 -0.31 -2.55
N VAL A 195 26.58 -0.45 -1.50
CA VAL A 195 26.91 -0.04 -0.14
C VAL A 195 26.68 -1.19 0.83
N ASP A 196 27.33 -1.16 2.00
CA ASP A 196 27.12 -2.18 3.02
C ASP A 196 25.67 -2.18 3.53
N ILE A 197 25.09 -3.38 3.68
CA ILE A 197 23.76 -3.60 4.23
C ILE A 197 23.86 -3.50 5.75
N ASP A 198 23.67 -2.29 6.24
CA ASP A 198 23.67 -1.95 7.67
C ASP A 198 22.24 -1.60 8.10
N LEU A 199 21.35 -2.60 8.05
CA LEU A 199 19.97 -2.51 8.49
C LEU A 199 19.76 -3.50 9.65
N PRO A 200 19.17 -3.09 10.78
CA PRO A 200 19.04 -3.95 11.97
C PRO A 200 18.35 -5.30 11.72
N MET A 201 17.42 -5.37 10.75
CA MET A 201 16.71 -6.61 10.40
C MET A 201 17.47 -7.52 9.42
N CYS A 202 18.65 -7.10 8.94
CA CYS A 202 19.40 -7.75 7.87
C CYS A 202 20.84 -8.12 8.25
N THR A 203 21.22 -8.00 9.54
CA THR A 203 22.60 -8.16 10.00
C THR A 203 23.14 -9.58 9.86
N ASP A 204 22.27 -10.59 9.93
CA ASP A 204 22.65 -12.01 9.95
C ASP A 204 22.65 -12.67 8.57
N LEU A 205 22.53 -11.88 7.51
CA LEU A 205 22.55 -12.39 6.14
C LEU A 205 23.97 -12.55 5.61
N SER A 206 24.21 -13.62 4.86
CA SER A 206 25.48 -13.86 4.14
C SER A 206 25.85 -12.71 3.20
N PHE A 207 24.85 -12.01 2.66
CA PHE A 207 25.06 -10.89 1.75
C PHE A 207 25.32 -9.59 2.49
N ARG A 208 26.50 -9.01 2.26
CA ARG A 208 26.95 -7.81 2.98
C ARG A 208 26.77 -6.50 2.22
N ILE A 209 26.55 -6.54 0.90
CA ILE A 209 26.44 -5.34 0.05
C ILE A 209 25.13 -5.33 -0.75
N GLY A 210 24.55 -4.15 -0.90
CA GLY A 210 23.30 -3.92 -1.63
C GLY A 210 23.25 -2.55 -2.30
N MET A 211 22.25 -2.38 -3.16
CA MET A 211 22.12 -1.18 -3.99
C MET A 211 21.53 0.01 -3.22
N SER A 212 22.12 1.20 -3.39
CA SER A 212 21.57 2.49 -2.93
C SER A 212 21.50 3.50 -4.09
N PRO A 213 20.35 4.17 -4.34
CA PRO A 213 19.05 3.93 -3.73
C PRO A 213 18.57 2.51 -3.94
N ASN A 214 17.74 2.02 -3.01
CA ASN A 214 17.04 0.77 -3.25
C ASN A 214 16.07 0.88 -4.44
N MET A 215 15.46 -0.24 -4.83
CA MET A 215 14.51 -0.30 -5.95
C MET A 215 13.23 0.55 -5.75
N PHE A 216 13.06 1.15 -4.57
CA PHE A 216 11.98 2.08 -4.21
C PHE A 216 12.45 3.53 -4.10
N GLY A 217 13.65 3.85 -4.60
CA GLY A 217 14.18 5.22 -4.62
C GLY A 217 14.50 5.76 -3.23
N GLN A 218 14.62 4.89 -2.23
CA GLN A 218 15.02 5.27 -0.88
C GLN A 218 16.54 5.23 -0.79
N CYS A 219 17.12 6.38 -0.46
CA CYS A 219 18.56 6.53 -0.26
C CYS A 219 18.92 6.70 1.22
N ASN A 220 17.92 7.03 2.05
CA ASN A 220 18.13 7.25 3.47
C ASN A 220 17.94 5.92 4.20
N ARG A 221 19.05 5.36 4.70
CA ARG A 221 19.03 4.11 5.47
C ARG A 221 18.07 4.16 6.66
N THR A 222 17.98 5.29 7.36
CA THR A 222 17.05 5.46 8.48
C THR A 222 15.59 5.36 8.02
N GLU A 223 15.28 5.87 6.84
CA GLU A 223 13.93 5.76 6.26
C GLU A 223 13.62 4.31 5.88
N ILE A 224 14.56 3.61 5.24
CA ILE A 224 14.43 2.19 4.89
C ILE A 224 14.22 1.37 6.17
N ALA A 225 15.06 1.57 7.19
CA ALA A 225 14.97 0.88 8.47
C ALA A 225 13.61 1.13 9.14
N MET A 226 13.12 2.38 9.19
CA MET A 226 11.79 2.71 9.73
C MET A 226 10.64 2.05 8.95
N GLU A 227 10.79 1.89 7.64
CA GLU A 227 9.79 1.19 6.84
C GLU A 227 9.80 -0.32 7.11
N MET A 228 10.98 -0.92 7.08
CA MET A 228 11.16 -2.36 7.33
C MET A 228 10.71 -2.74 8.74
N GLU A 229 10.94 -1.86 9.71
CA GLU A 229 10.53 -2.04 11.10
C GLU A 229 9.04 -2.34 11.28
N GLN A 230 8.19 -1.86 10.36
CA GLN A 230 6.75 -2.15 10.38
C GLN A 230 6.44 -3.63 10.15
N PHE A 231 7.37 -4.39 9.57
CA PHE A 231 7.27 -5.83 9.38
C PHE A 231 7.81 -6.63 10.56
N ARG A 232 8.44 -5.99 11.57
CA ARG A 232 8.98 -6.71 12.73
C ARG A 232 7.95 -7.62 13.41
N PRO A 233 6.70 -7.21 13.68
CA PRO A 233 5.71 -8.12 14.28
C PRO A 233 5.34 -9.31 13.38
N LEU A 234 5.46 -9.16 12.05
CA LEU A 234 5.27 -10.27 11.11
C LEU A 234 6.46 -11.23 11.14
N VAL A 235 7.67 -10.70 11.22
CA VAL A 235 8.92 -11.47 11.35
C VAL A 235 8.96 -12.25 12.67
N GLU A 236 8.63 -11.60 13.78
CA GLU A 236 8.51 -12.22 15.11
C GLU A 236 7.41 -13.30 15.19
N SER A 237 6.41 -13.23 14.31
CA SER A 237 5.38 -14.28 14.21
C SER A 237 5.90 -15.60 13.63
N GLN A 238 7.11 -15.59 13.04
CA GLN A 238 7.77 -16.75 12.44
C GLN A 238 6.89 -17.48 11.42
N CYS A 239 6.06 -16.74 10.68
CA CYS A 239 5.18 -17.31 9.66
C CYS A 239 5.95 -17.98 8.51
N SER A 240 7.19 -17.55 8.23
CA SER A 240 8.09 -18.21 7.29
C SER A 240 9.54 -17.93 7.68
N PRO A 241 10.45 -18.93 7.62
CA PRO A 241 11.88 -18.72 7.85
C PRO A 241 12.51 -17.82 6.77
N LYS A 242 11.90 -17.73 5.59
CA LYS A 242 12.37 -16.95 4.43
C LYS A 242 12.00 -15.48 4.48
N LEU A 243 11.13 -15.07 5.41
CA LEU A 243 10.55 -13.73 5.39
C LEU A 243 11.61 -12.63 5.51
N GLY A 244 12.60 -12.77 6.41
CA GLY A 244 13.62 -11.74 6.56
C GLY A 244 14.55 -11.66 5.34
N LEU A 245 14.93 -12.81 4.75
CA LEU A 245 15.71 -12.86 3.51
C LEU A 245 14.96 -12.13 2.40
N PHE A 246 13.68 -12.45 2.25
CA PHE A 246 12.81 -11.83 1.25
C PHE A 246 12.71 -10.32 1.47
N LEU A 247 12.40 -9.86 2.69
CA LEU A 247 12.29 -8.43 2.98
C LEU A 247 13.62 -7.70 2.71
N CYS A 248 14.74 -8.22 3.19
CA CYS A 248 16.05 -7.61 2.98
C CYS A 248 16.43 -7.55 1.49
N GLY A 249 16.25 -8.64 0.73
CA GLY A 249 16.54 -8.66 -0.70
C GLY A 249 15.61 -7.77 -1.55
N VAL A 250 14.42 -7.47 -1.04
CA VAL A 250 13.49 -6.52 -1.69
C VAL A 250 13.84 -5.07 -1.33
N TYR A 251 14.14 -4.79 -0.07
CA TYR A 251 14.45 -3.43 0.38
C TYR A 251 15.88 -3.00 0.12
N MET A 252 16.80 -3.93 -0.03
CA MET A 252 18.20 -3.74 -0.37
C MET A 252 18.64 -4.88 -1.30
N PRO A 253 18.22 -4.84 -2.58
CA PRO A 253 18.64 -5.82 -3.57
C PRO A 253 20.15 -5.96 -3.58
N TRP A 254 20.63 -7.19 -3.61
CA TRP A 254 22.04 -7.49 -3.48
C TRP A 254 22.79 -7.11 -4.74
N CYS A 255 24.02 -6.65 -4.54
CA CYS A 255 24.94 -6.49 -5.64
C CYS A 255 25.65 -7.82 -5.94
N ALA A 256 25.67 -8.23 -7.21
CA ALA A 256 26.44 -9.39 -7.64
C ALA A 256 27.96 -9.16 -7.46
N SER A 257 28.43 -7.93 -7.68
CA SER A 257 29.79 -7.49 -7.37
C SER A 257 29.82 -6.00 -6.98
N ARG A 258 30.98 -5.46 -6.59
CA ARG A 258 31.15 -4.01 -6.37
C ARG A 258 30.97 -3.16 -7.64
N GLU A 259 30.99 -3.81 -8.81
CA GLU A 259 30.77 -3.19 -10.12
C GLU A 259 29.29 -3.17 -10.51
N GLY A 260 28.42 -3.77 -9.69
CA GLY A 260 26.96 -3.77 -9.86
C GLY A 260 26.38 -5.16 -10.12
N GLY A 261 25.22 -5.18 -10.78
CA GLY A 261 24.41 -6.39 -10.98
C GLY A 261 23.40 -6.58 -9.85
N LEU A 262 22.11 -6.60 -10.19
CA LEU A 262 21.02 -6.70 -9.21
C LEU A 262 20.59 -8.15 -9.04
N THR A 263 20.67 -8.64 -7.81
CA THR A 263 20.16 -9.96 -7.43
C THR A 263 19.01 -9.78 -6.45
N PHE A 264 17.91 -10.48 -6.71
CA PHE A 264 16.68 -10.46 -5.90
C PHE A 264 16.37 -11.86 -5.38
N PRO A 265 15.51 -11.98 -4.34
CA PRO A 265 14.83 -13.24 -4.06
C PRO A 265 14.02 -13.69 -5.27
N CYS A 266 14.01 -14.98 -5.55
CA CYS A 266 13.22 -15.52 -6.66
C CYS A 266 11.70 -15.39 -6.40
N GLN A 267 10.92 -15.39 -7.47
CA GLN A 267 9.46 -15.36 -7.43
C GLN A 267 8.85 -16.49 -6.58
N GLU A 268 9.52 -17.64 -6.55
CA GLU A 268 9.16 -18.84 -5.80
C GLU A 268 9.29 -18.58 -4.28
N VAL A 269 10.41 -17.97 -3.84
CA VAL A 269 10.61 -17.53 -2.45
C VAL A 269 9.52 -16.56 -2.03
N CYS A 270 9.21 -15.58 -2.88
CA CYS A 270 8.11 -14.66 -2.61
C CYS A 270 6.77 -15.39 -2.46
N SER A 271 6.49 -16.35 -3.35
CA SER A 271 5.20 -17.04 -3.38
C SER A 271 4.98 -17.84 -2.09
N GLU A 272 6.02 -18.54 -1.63
CA GLU A 272 6.00 -19.28 -0.37
C GLU A 272 5.84 -18.36 0.84
N VAL A 273 6.64 -17.28 0.92
CA VAL A 273 6.53 -16.29 2.00
C VAL A 273 5.13 -15.68 2.02
N ARG A 274 4.58 -15.29 0.87
CA ARG A 274 3.23 -14.71 0.78
C ARG A 274 2.18 -15.71 1.26
N GLU A 275 2.22 -16.94 0.81
CA GLU A 275 1.26 -17.98 1.20
C GLU A 275 1.25 -18.20 2.72
N ALA A 276 2.44 -18.29 3.33
CA ALA A 276 2.58 -18.53 4.76
C ALA A 276 2.26 -17.29 5.63
N CYS A 277 2.67 -16.09 5.18
CA CYS A 277 2.64 -14.88 6.00
C CYS A 277 1.44 -13.96 5.74
N GLU A 278 0.79 -14.00 4.57
CA GLU A 278 -0.32 -13.10 4.25
C GLU A 278 -1.49 -13.18 5.25
N PRO A 279 -1.94 -14.37 5.72
CA PRO A 279 -3.00 -14.45 6.72
C PRO A 279 -2.66 -13.72 8.03
N THR A 280 -1.42 -13.87 8.50
CA THR A 280 -0.93 -13.17 9.70
C THR A 280 -0.77 -11.67 9.45
N TYR A 281 -0.26 -11.27 8.29
CA TYR A 281 -0.19 -9.87 7.89
C TYR A 281 -1.56 -9.19 7.91
N ARG A 282 -2.57 -9.82 7.31
CA ARG A 282 -3.95 -9.32 7.31
C ARG A 282 -4.50 -9.18 8.73
N ARG A 283 -4.21 -10.12 9.63
CA ARG A 283 -4.62 -10.03 11.03
C ARG A 283 -3.96 -8.84 11.74
N LEU A 284 -2.64 -8.67 11.58
CA LEU A 284 -1.87 -7.59 12.22
C LEU A 284 -2.24 -6.19 11.69
N THR A 285 -2.63 -6.09 10.42
CA THR A 285 -2.92 -4.82 9.74
C THR A 285 -4.41 -4.51 9.62
N ARG A 286 -5.28 -5.18 10.40
CA ARG A 286 -6.74 -5.00 10.36
C ARG A 286 -7.36 -5.20 8.96
N GLY A 287 -6.84 -6.17 8.22
CA GLY A 287 -7.38 -6.63 6.94
C GLY A 287 -6.80 -5.93 5.70
N LEU A 288 -5.67 -5.23 5.80
CA LEU A 288 -4.99 -4.74 4.60
C LEU A 288 -4.45 -5.92 3.77
N PRO A 289 -4.53 -5.87 2.43
CA PRO A 289 -4.02 -6.93 1.57
C PRO A 289 -2.48 -6.90 1.52
N TRP A 290 -1.88 -8.00 1.04
CA TRP A 290 -0.43 -8.11 0.89
C TRP A 290 0.15 -6.93 0.09
N PRO A 291 1.23 -6.27 0.56
CA PRO A 291 1.73 -5.04 -0.06
C PRO A 291 2.14 -5.24 -1.52
N ASN A 292 1.78 -4.30 -2.39
CA ASN A 292 2.14 -4.35 -3.82
C ASN A 292 3.64 -4.38 -4.11
N LYS A 293 4.46 -3.78 -3.25
CA LYS A 293 5.93 -3.88 -3.36
C LYS A 293 6.45 -5.29 -3.13
N LEU A 294 5.67 -6.17 -2.49
CA LEU A 294 6.00 -7.55 -2.16
C LEU A 294 5.25 -8.56 -3.04
N GLN A 295 4.61 -8.11 -4.14
CA GLN A 295 3.87 -9.00 -5.03
C GLN A 295 4.83 -9.77 -5.94
N CYS A 296 4.62 -11.08 -6.03
CA CYS A 296 5.63 -11.98 -6.57
C CYS A 296 5.88 -11.85 -8.07
N HIS A 297 4.91 -11.37 -8.83
CA HIS A 297 5.08 -11.08 -10.27
C HIS A 297 6.13 -9.99 -10.56
N ARG A 298 6.61 -9.27 -9.54
CA ARG A 298 7.64 -8.23 -9.67
C ARG A 298 9.06 -8.80 -9.64
N TYR A 299 9.24 -10.06 -9.26
CA TYR A 299 10.55 -10.68 -9.10
C TYR A 299 10.81 -11.72 -10.20
N PRO A 300 12.07 -11.93 -10.60
CA PRO A 300 12.43 -12.95 -11.56
C PRO A 300 12.09 -14.35 -11.04
N ALA A 301 11.54 -15.19 -11.91
CA ALA A 301 11.43 -16.63 -11.66
C ALA A 301 12.80 -17.29 -11.81
N SER A 302 13.05 -18.35 -11.03
CA SER A 302 14.30 -19.12 -11.09
C SER A 302 14.58 -19.74 -12.47
N SER A 303 13.52 -20.04 -13.22
CA SER A 303 13.60 -20.59 -14.57
C SER A 303 13.94 -19.55 -15.66
N ASN A 304 14.06 -18.26 -15.31
CA ASN A 304 14.31 -17.20 -16.28
C ASN A 304 15.79 -17.12 -16.62
N ALA A 305 16.17 -17.55 -17.83
CA ALA A 305 17.56 -17.54 -18.28
C ALA A 305 18.22 -16.15 -18.37
N ASN A 306 17.44 -15.06 -18.34
CA ASN A 306 17.95 -13.69 -18.45
C ASN A 306 18.28 -13.03 -17.09
N TYR A 307 17.88 -13.64 -15.96
CA TYR A 307 18.03 -13.04 -14.64
C TYR A 307 18.45 -14.07 -13.60
N THR A 308 19.41 -13.69 -12.75
CA THR A 308 19.79 -14.49 -11.58
C THR A 308 19.01 -14.06 -10.35
N CYS A 309 18.56 -15.01 -9.54
CA CYS A 309 17.84 -14.75 -8.29
C CYS A 309 18.20 -15.81 -7.21
N VAL A 310 17.81 -15.54 -5.96
CA VAL A 310 18.18 -16.37 -4.79
C VAL A 310 16.96 -17.18 -4.30
N MET A 311 17.15 -18.49 -4.09
CA MET A 311 16.10 -19.44 -3.70
C MET A 311 16.02 -19.76 -2.19
N GLU A 312 17.12 -19.70 -1.44
CA GLU A 312 17.26 -19.75 0.05
C GLU A 312 18.50 -20.53 0.48
N ASP A 313 18.88 -21.61 -0.23
CA ASP A 313 19.97 -22.52 0.17
C ASP A 313 21.36 -21.84 0.31
N ASP A 314 21.48 -20.59 -0.15
CA ASP A 314 22.69 -19.76 -0.11
C ASP A 314 22.80 -18.85 1.15
N VAL A 315 21.75 -18.76 1.99
CA VAL A 315 21.71 -17.76 3.07
C VAL A 315 21.20 -18.36 4.37
N GLY A 316 22.09 -18.45 5.36
CA GLY A 316 21.80 -19.02 6.67
C GLY A 316 20.54 -18.44 7.31
N ALA A 317 19.83 -19.30 8.04
CA ALA A 317 18.61 -18.93 8.77
C ALA A 317 18.83 -17.67 9.62
N ILE A 318 17.90 -16.72 9.52
CA ILE A 318 17.90 -15.52 10.37
C ILE A 318 17.49 -15.96 11.76
N ASN A 319 18.44 -15.98 12.70
CA ASN A 319 18.14 -16.06 14.11
C ASN A 319 17.89 -14.63 14.61
N LEU A 320 16.63 -14.26 14.83
CA LEU A 320 16.34 -13.03 15.57
C LEU A 320 16.77 -13.24 17.03
N PRO A 321 17.45 -12.26 17.66
CA PRO A 321 17.80 -12.33 19.07
C PRO A 321 16.58 -12.33 20.00
#